data_AF-M3YDC1-F1
#
_entry.id   AF-M3YDC1-F1
#
_cell.length_a   1.000
_cell.length_b   1.000
_cell.length_c   1.000
_cell.angle_alpha   90.00
_cell.angle_beta   90.00
_cell.angle_gamma   90.00
#
_symmetry.space_group_name_H-M   'P 1'
#
loop_
_entity.id
_entity.type
_entity.pdbx_description
1 polymer ?
#
loop_
_entity_poly.entity_id
_entity_poly.type
_entity_poly.pdbx_seq_one_letter_code
_entity_poly.pdbx_strand_id
1 'polypeptide(L)'
;MKALSKADRERAENQTIPKLIDLLELAQKEKKFVMFDLNAPPQKHPVRGTYIRRVVRLILDSKIEQHLIFWLPAFDREYVKQAAPGFQQVGRLYSIERLTKENISRINVDYKKLFYNGLR
;
A
#
# COMPACT_ATOMS: atom_id res chain seq x y z
N MET A 1 -18.18 -7.72 24.19
CA MET A 1 -18.04 -6.35 23.62
C MET A 1 -19.27 -5.55 24.03
N LYS A 2 -19.12 -4.28 24.44
CA LYS A 2 -20.28 -3.40 24.69
C LYS A 2 -20.89 -2.95 23.36
N ALA A 3 -22.21 -2.80 23.31
CA ALA A 3 -22.89 -2.22 22.17
C ALA A 3 -22.55 -0.72 22.04
N LEU A 4 -22.59 -0.20 20.81
CA LEU A 4 -22.40 1.23 20.55
C LEU A 4 -23.54 2.04 21.17
N SER A 5 -23.24 3.27 21.60
CA SER A 5 -24.28 4.23 21.92
C SER A 5 -25.11 4.56 20.68
N LYS A 6 -26.32 5.10 20.85
CA LYS A 6 -27.16 5.50 19.71
C LYS A 6 -26.43 6.49 18.79
N ALA A 7 -25.73 7.47 19.37
CA ALA A 7 -24.97 8.47 18.62
C ALA A 7 -23.78 7.87 17.87
N ASP A 8 -23.03 6.95 18.50
CA ASP A 8 -21.89 6.29 17.84
C ASP A 8 -22.36 5.39 16.70
N ARG A 9 -23.51 4.72 16.89
CA ARG A 9 -24.14 3.91 15.84
C ARG A 9 -24.57 4.76 14.65
N GLU A 10 -25.30 5.85 14.89
CA GLU A 10 -25.71 6.78 13.85
C GLU A 10 -24.50 7.37 13.11
N ARG A 11 -23.42 7.70 13.83
CA ARG A 11 -22.18 8.17 13.21
C ARG A 11 -21.51 7.10 12.35
N ALA A 12 -21.46 5.85 12.83
CA ALA A 12 -20.85 4.74 12.10
C ALA A 12 -21.67 4.37 10.84
N GLU A 13 -23.00 4.40 10.92
CA GLU A 13 -23.90 4.12 9.80
C GLU A 13 -23.78 5.18 8.68
N ASN A 14 -23.42 6.42 9.03
CA ASN A 14 -23.21 7.50 8.08
C ASN A 14 -21.79 7.60 7.51
N GLN A 15 -20.89 6.65 7.81
CA GLN A 15 -19.54 6.63 7.24
C GLN A 15 -19.55 6.16 5.78
N THR A 16 -18.83 6.87 4.92
CA THR A 16 -18.59 6.49 3.53
C THR A 16 -17.20 5.90 3.35
N ILE A 17 -17.04 5.01 2.36
CA ILE A 17 -15.72 4.54 1.96
C ILE A 17 -15.01 5.67 1.20
N PRO A 18 -13.87 6.19 1.69
CA PRO A 18 -13.15 7.26 1.02
C PRO A 18 -12.54 6.76 -0.29
N LYS A 19 -12.38 7.66 -1.26
CA LYS A 19 -11.57 7.35 -2.44
C LYS A 19 -10.09 7.37 -2.04
N LEU A 20 -9.27 6.67 -2.81
CA LEU A 20 -7.82 6.72 -2.62
C LEU A 20 -7.28 8.15 -2.70
N ILE A 21 -7.82 8.99 -3.60
CA ILE A 21 -7.38 10.39 -3.74
C ILE A 21 -7.59 11.18 -2.44
N ASP A 22 -8.75 11.03 -1.80
CA ASP A 22 -9.09 11.72 -0.54
C ASP A 22 -8.12 11.31 0.59
N LEU A 23 -7.77 10.01 0.64
CA LEU A 23 -6.79 9.49 1.60
C LEU A 23 -5.38 10.06 1.35
N LEU A 24 -4.96 10.16 0.08
CA LEU A 24 -3.64 10.69 -0.28
C LEU A 24 -3.52 12.18 0.03
N GLU A 25 -4.57 12.96 -0.21
CA GLU A 25 -4.62 14.38 0.15
C GLU A 25 -4.47 14.57 1.67
N LEU A 26 -5.20 13.78 2.46
CA LEU A 26 -5.08 13.80 3.91
C LEU A 26 -3.66 13.40 4.36
N ALA A 27 -3.10 12.35 3.79
CA ALA A 27 -1.76 11.89 4.15
C ALA A 27 -0.67 12.91 3.79
N GLN A 28 -0.80 13.60 2.66
CA GLN A 28 0.09 14.69 2.25
C GLN A 28 0.03 15.86 3.23
N LYS A 29 -1.20 16.26 3.64
CA LYS A 29 -1.42 17.35 4.59
C LYS A 29 -0.82 17.02 5.96
N GLU A 30 -1.05 15.80 6.44
CA GLU A 30 -0.63 15.35 7.77
C GLU A 30 0.78 14.75 7.81
N LYS A 31 1.48 14.75 6.66
CA LYS A 31 2.81 14.14 6.46
C LYS A 31 2.88 12.71 7.00
N LYS A 32 1.89 11.89 6.66
CA LYS A 32 1.78 10.49 7.08
C LYS A 32 2.15 9.55 5.96
N PHE A 33 2.80 8.44 6.33
CA PHE A 33 3.03 7.34 5.40
C PHE A 33 1.71 6.65 5.05
N VAL A 34 1.55 6.30 3.79
CA VAL A 34 0.42 5.55 3.25
C VAL A 34 0.88 4.16 2.89
N MET A 35 0.22 3.16 3.48
CA MET A 35 0.45 1.75 3.22
C MET A 35 -0.89 1.08 2.93
N PHE A 36 -0.96 0.28 1.86
CA PHE A 36 -2.20 -0.39 1.48
C PHE A 36 -1.91 -1.69 0.74
N ASP A 37 -2.84 -2.64 0.88
CA ASP A 37 -2.90 -3.81 0.02
C ASP A 37 -3.69 -3.48 -1.24
N LEU A 38 -3.16 -3.91 -2.40
CA LEU A 38 -3.79 -3.69 -3.68
C LEU A 38 -4.29 -5.00 -4.27
N ASN A 39 -5.62 -5.17 -4.27
CA ASN A 39 -6.29 -6.36 -4.75
C ASN A 39 -6.53 -6.29 -6.26
N ALA A 40 -6.24 -7.39 -6.97
CA ALA A 40 -6.49 -7.48 -8.40
C ALA A 40 -8.02 -7.45 -8.68
N PRO A 41 -8.49 -6.64 -9.64
CA PRO A 41 -9.88 -6.65 -10.07
C PRO A 41 -10.35 -8.03 -10.54
N PRO A 42 -11.64 -8.37 -10.52
CA PRO A 42 -12.15 -9.67 -11.00
C PRO A 42 -11.66 -10.06 -12.40
N GLN A 43 -11.61 -11.36 -12.72
CA GLN A 43 -11.03 -11.86 -13.99
C GLN A 43 -11.54 -11.14 -15.26
N LYS A 44 -12.84 -10.87 -15.35
CA LYS A 44 -13.48 -10.23 -16.51
C LYS A 44 -13.39 -8.70 -16.50
N HIS A 45 -12.76 -8.11 -15.49
CA HIS A 45 -12.71 -6.65 -15.35
C HIS A 45 -11.72 -6.04 -16.37
N PRO A 46 -12.11 -4.99 -17.12
CA PRO A 46 -11.34 -4.48 -18.25
C PRO A 46 -9.93 -3.98 -17.88
N VAL A 47 -9.76 -3.50 -16.65
CA VAL A 47 -8.46 -2.98 -16.19
C VAL A 47 -7.60 -3.99 -15.44
N ARG A 48 -8.03 -5.26 -15.32
CA ARG A 48 -7.32 -6.28 -14.52
C ARG A 48 -5.86 -6.42 -14.92
N GLY A 49 -5.53 -6.34 -16.21
CA GLY A 49 -4.14 -6.43 -16.68
C GLY A 49 -3.29 -5.18 -16.40
N THR A 50 -3.92 -4.05 -16.10
CA THR A 50 -3.25 -2.73 -15.98
C THR A 50 -3.49 -2.04 -14.64
N TYR A 51 -4.13 -2.72 -13.68
CA TYR A 51 -4.62 -2.09 -12.45
C TYR A 51 -3.50 -1.45 -11.62
N ILE A 52 -2.33 -2.11 -11.53
CA ILE A 52 -1.14 -1.54 -10.88
C ILE A 52 -0.78 -0.20 -11.50
N ARG A 53 -0.61 -0.16 -12.83
CA ARG A 53 -0.20 1.06 -13.54
C ARG A 53 -1.21 2.19 -13.39
N ARG A 54 -2.51 1.86 -13.37
CA ARG A 54 -3.58 2.83 -13.12
C ARG A 54 -3.50 3.42 -11.71
N VAL A 55 -3.28 2.60 -10.69
CA VAL A 55 -3.14 3.09 -9.30
C VAL A 55 -1.87 3.92 -9.14
N VAL A 56 -0.73 3.49 -9.70
CA VAL A 56 0.51 4.26 -9.69
C VAL A 56 0.30 5.63 -10.34
N ARG A 57 -0.34 5.67 -11.52
CA ARG A 57 -0.67 6.93 -12.19
C ARG A 57 -1.55 7.83 -11.33
N LEU A 58 -2.61 7.28 -10.71
CA LEU A 58 -3.48 8.05 -9.82
C LEU A 58 -2.70 8.67 -8.64
N ILE A 59 -1.80 7.92 -8.02
CA ILE A 59 -0.96 8.42 -6.93
C ILE A 59 0.00 9.52 -7.42
N LEU A 60 0.61 9.36 -8.59
CA LEU A 60 1.48 10.40 -9.17
C LEU A 60 0.70 11.66 -9.55
N ASP A 61 -0.53 11.49 -10.03
CA ASP A 61 -1.43 12.58 -10.39
C ASP A 61 -1.93 13.34 -9.14
N SER A 62 -2.00 12.68 -7.97
CA SER A 62 -2.37 13.33 -6.70
C SER A 62 -1.29 14.27 -6.15
N LYS A 63 -0.08 14.25 -6.71
CA LYS A 63 1.08 15.06 -6.26
C LYS A 63 1.46 14.85 -4.80
N ILE A 64 1.07 13.73 -4.19
CA ILE A 64 1.61 13.34 -2.89
C ILE A 64 3.12 13.15 -3.03
N GLU A 65 3.86 13.55 -2.00
CA GLU A 65 5.30 13.29 -1.95
C GLU A 65 5.54 11.78 -2.01
N GLN A 66 6.22 11.32 -3.06
CA GLN A 66 6.33 9.89 -3.35
C GLN A 66 6.93 9.09 -2.20
N HIS A 67 7.84 9.69 -1.43
CA HIS A 67 8.47 9.06 -0.28
C HIS A 67 7.47 8.73 0.84
N LEU A 68 6.24 9.29 0.84
CA LEU A 68 5.19 8.92 1.78
C LEU A 68 4.51 7.60 1.42
N ILE A 69 4.77 7.02 0.25
CA ILE A 69 4.12 5.78 -0.20
C ILE A 69 4.95 4.55 0.11
N PHE A 70 4.41 3.66 0.95
CA PHE A 70 4.92 2.30 1.11
C PHE A 70 4.28 1.38 0.08
N TRP A 71 5.08 0.93 -0.89
CA TRP A 71 4.62 0.07 -1.98
C TRP A 71 4.86 -1.40 -1.67
N LEU A 72 3.78 -2.12 -1.35
CA LEU A 72 3.79 -3.54 -0.98
C LEU A 72 3.71 -4.51 -2.17
N PRO A 73 2.95 -4.22 -3.26
CA PRO A 73 2.83 -5.17 -4.36
C PRO A 73 4.19 -5.57 -4.97
N ALA A 74 4.39 -6.89 -5.12
CA ALA A 74 5.56 -7.44 -5.81
C ALA A 74 5.35 -7.53 -7.33
N PHE A 75 4.08 -7.58 -7.78
CA PHE A 75 3.74 -7.64 -9.19
C PHE A 75 4.00 -6.29 -9.89
N ASP A 76 4.53 -6.34 -11.12
CA ASP A 76 4.92 -5.17 -11.94
C ASP A 76 5.90 -4.21 -11.21
N ARG A 77 6.67 -4.71 -10.24
CA ARG A 77 7.56 -3.90 -9.38
C ARG A 77 8.61 -3.12 -10.14
N GLU A 78 9.20 -3.71 -11.18
CA GLU A 78 10.20 -3.01 -12.01
C GLU A 78 9.61 -1.80 -12.72
N TYR A 79 8.38 -1.90 -13.24
CA TYR A 79 7.65 -0.73 -13.74
C TYR A 79 7.46 0.31 -12.64
N VAL A 80 7.05 -0.08 -11.43
CA VAL A 80 6.83 0.86 -10.33
C VAL A 80 8.10 1.59 -9.93
N LYS A 81 9.24 0.90 -9.84
CA LYS A 81 10.55 1.52 -9.58
C LYS A 81 10.92 2.55 -10.63
N GLN A 82 10.60 2.29 -11.90
CA GLN A 82 10.90 3.20 -13.00
C GLN A 82 9.93 4.39 -13.04
N ALA A 83 8.62 4.15 -12.89
CA ALA A 83 7.58 5.16 -13.03
C ALA A 83 7.41 6.04 -11.78
N ALA A 84 7.68 5.49 -10.59
CA ALA A 84 7.53 6.14 -9.30
C ALA A 84 8.75 5.84 -8.40
N PRO A 85 9.96 6.33 -8.75
CA PRO A 85 11.20 5.98 -8.06
C PRO A 85 11.23 6.42 -6.60
N GLY A 86 10.39 7.38 -6.19
CA GLY A 86 10.28 7.81 -4.81
C GLY A 86 9.40 6.91 -3.94
N PHE A 87 8.66 5.95 -4.51
CA PHE A 87 7.91 5.00 -3.70
C PHE A 87 8.87 4.10 -2.92
N GLN A 88 8.65 4.02 -1.61
CA GLN A 88 9.42 3.15 -0.73
C GLN A 88 8.97 1.70 -0.95
N GLN A 89 9.80 0.92 -1.62
CA GLN A 89 9.53 -0.50 -1.87
C GLN A 89 9.56 -1.29 -0.57
N VAL A 90 8.48 -2.02 -0.30
CA VAL A 90 8.39 -2.89 0.87
C VAL A 90 8.40 -4.35 0.41
N GLY A 91 9.38 -5.10 0.91
CA GLY A 91 9.54 -6.52 0.65
C GLY A 91 8.59 -7.37 1.48
N ARG A 92 8.42 -8.62 1.07
CA ARG A 92 7.99 -9.69 1.99
C ARG A 92 9.23 -10.27 2.68
N LEU A 93 9.06 -11.36 3.41
CA LEU A 93 10.19 -12.12 3.94
C LEU A 93 10.97 -12.75 2.78
N TYR A 94 12.06 -12.11 2.37
CA TYR A 94 13.02 -12.55 1.36
C TYR A 94 14.40 -12.72 2.01
N SER A 95 15.32 -13.40 1.32
CA SER A 95 16.72 -13.45 1.77
C SER A 95 17.34 -12.05 1.78
N ILE A 96 18.32 -11.83 2.67
CA ILE A 96 19.09 -10.58 2.73
C ILE A 96 19.73 -10.26 1.37
N GLU A 97 20.29 -11.27 0.68
CA GLU A 97 20.84 -11.11 -0.67
C GLU A 97 19.83 -10.52 -1.66
N ARG A 98 18.60 -11.05 -1.66
CA ARG A 98 17.54 -10.56 -2.54
C ARG A 98 17.10 -9.15 -2.18
N LEU A 99 16.95 -8.85 -0.89
CA LEU A 99 16.60 -7.51 -0.41
C LEU A 99 17.65 -6.47 -0.83
N THR A 100 18.93 -6.81 -0.68
CA THR A 100 20.06 -5.97 -1.11
C THR A 100 20.05 -5.77 -2.63
N LYS A 101 19.89 -6.85 -3.41
CA LYS A 101 19.84 -6.78 -4.88
C LYS A 101 18.67 -5.93 -5.39
N GLU A 102 17.52 -5.99 -4.74
CA GLU A 102 16.33 -5.21 -5.12
C GLU A 102 16.30 -3.79 -4.51
N ASN A 103 17.30 -3.41 -3.72
CA ASN A 103 17.38 -2.15 -2.95
C ASN A 103 16.16 -1.94 -2.03
N ILE A 104 15.79 -2.98 -1.27
CA ILE A 104 14.65 -2.98 -0.36
C ILE A 104 15.15 -2.98 1.08
N SER A 105 14.88 -1.90 1.80
CA SER A 105 15.29 -1.71 3.19
C SER A 105 14.18 -1.95 4.22
N ARG A 106 12.95 -2.23 3.77
CA ARG A 106 11.78 -2.45 4.63
C ARG A 106 11.06 -3.72 4.22
N ILE A 107 10.59 -4.48 5.20
CA ILE A 107 9.78 -5.68 4.97
C ILE A 107 8.46 -5.58 5.74
N ASN A 108 7.37 -6.04 5.13
CA ASN A 108 6.10 -6.29 5.79
C ASN A 108 5.92 -7.81 5.92
N VAL A 109 5.98 -8.31 7.15
CA VAL A 109 6.03 -9.75 7.44
C VAL A 109 5.07 -10.13 8.55
N ASP A 110 4.52 -11.33 8.44
CA ASP A 110 3.77 -11.94 9.52
C ASP A 110 4.69 -12.14 10.74
N TYR A 111 4.28 -11.61 11.88
CA TYR A 111 5.05 -11.67 13.13
C TYR A 111 5.42 -13.10 13.53
N LYS A 112 4.60 -14.10 13.16
CA LYS A 112 4.86 -15.52 13.44
C LYS A 112 6.09 -16.05 12.70
N LYS A 113 6.48 -15.42 11.60
CA LYS A 113 7.62 -15.83 10.77
C LYS A 113 8.94 -15.20 11.18
N LEU A 114 8.92 -14.14 11.99
CA LEU A 114 10.13 -13.45 12.44
C LEU A 114 11.00 -14.32 13.35
N PHE A 115 10.38 -15.15 14.19
CA PHE A 115 11.08 -15.90 15.24
C PHE A 115 11.47 -17.33 14.85
N TYR A 116 11.15 -17.76 13.62
CA TYR A 116 11.26 -19.17 13.22
C TYR A 116 12.39 -19.47 12.22
N ASN A 117 13.57 -18.85 12.40
CA ASN A 117 14.79 -19.01 11.55
C ASN A 117 14.84 -18.16 10.26
N GLY A 118 13.95 -17.19 10.06
CA GLY A 118 13.76 -16.51 8.76
C GLY A 118 14.66 -15.31 8.42
N LEU A 119 15.52 -14.84 9.35
CA LEU A 119 16.38 -13.66 9.15
C LEU A 119 17.85 -13.92 9.51
N ARG A 120 18.32 -15.17 9.38
CA ARG A 120 19.76 -15.46 9.41
C ARG A 120 20.41 -15.18 8.07
#